data_AF-A0A969I7K8-F1
#
_entry.id   AF-A0A969I7K8-F1
#
_cell.length_a   1.000
_cell.length_b   1.000
_cell.length_c   1.000
_cell.angle_alpha   90.00
_cell.angle_beta   90.00
_cell.angle_gamma   90.00
#
_symmetry.space_group_name_H-M   'P 1'
#
loop_
_entity.id
_entity.type
_entity.pdbx_description
1 polymer ?
#
loop_
_entity_poly.entity_id
_entity_poly.type
_entity_poly.pdbx_seq_one_letter_code
_entity_poly.pdbx_strand_id
1 'polypeptide(L)'
;MLQRALTHASKRTEKGKVLDNERLEFLGDRVLALAIAELLIERDPLANEGELARRFNRLVRRESCARVGRDLGLGTALVLSVSEADSGGREKDTILADACEALLAAVFLEAGFPVAREVIRRLWSPMVEKLPAVATDAKSALQEWAQGQGLALPEYVEVERHGPDHAPRFTSEVRIAGRKPARGEGANKRAAEQRP
;
A
#
# COMPACT_ATOMS: atom_id res chain seq x y z
N MET A 1 21.61 -0.02 -17.94
CA MET A 1 21.29 -0.63 -16.62
C MET A 1 20.29 -1.79 -16.71
N LEU A 2 19.44 -1.82 -17.73
CA LEU A 2 18.38 -2.82 -17.90
C LEU A 2 18.82 -4.30 -17.80
N GLN A 3 19.89 -4.71 -18.48
CA GLN A 3 20.36 -6.10 -18.44
C GLN A 3 20.70 -6.55 -17.01
N ARG A 4 21.31 -5.67 -16.22
CA ARG A 4 21.64 -5.95 -14.82
C ARG A 4 20.38 -6.10 -13.96
N ALA A 5 19.40 -5.21 -14.14
CA ALA A 5 18.13 -5.27 -13.41
C ALA A 5 17.38 -6.61 -13.62
N LEU A 6 17.54 -7.21 -14.80
CA LEU A 6 16.94 -8.49 -15.17
C LEU A 6 17.81 -9.72 -14.82
N THR A 7 18.99 -9.52 -14.23
CA THR A 7 19.91 -10.62 -13.90
C THR A 7 19.77 -11.02 -12.44
N HIS A 8 19.18 -12.18 -12.19
CA HIS A 8 18.98 -12.71 -10.84
C HIS A 8 20.29 -13.23 -10.23
N ALA A 9 20.42 -13.15 -8.91
CA ALA A 9 21.54 -13.65 -8.13
C ALA A 9 21.95 -15.10 -8.44
N SER A 10 21.01 -15.97 -8.87
CA SER A 10 21.32 -17.34 -9.33
C SER A 10 22.36 -17.42 -10.44
N LYS A 11 22.56 -16.35 -11.23
CA LYS A 11 23.57 -16.28 -12.29
C LYS A 11 24.96 -15.90 -11.77
N ARG A 12 25.12 -15.57 -10.49
CA ARG A 12 26.46 -15.34 -9.92
C ARG A 12 27.30 -16.61 -10.11
N THR A 13 28.46 -16.42 -10.70
CA THR A 13 29.49 -17.45 -10.79
C THR A 13 30.42 -17.31 -9.58
N GLU A 14 31.08 -18.40 -9.16
CA GLU A 14 32.06 -18.39 -8.05
C GLU A 14 33.16 -17.33 -8.19
N LYS A 15 33.42 -16.85 -9.42
CA LYS A 15 34.39 -15.80 -9.72
C LYS A 15 33.84 -14.38 -9.57
N GLY A 16 32.59 -14.19 -9.12
CA GLY A 16 31.98 -12.90 -8.80
C GLY A 16 31.80 -11.93 -9.99
N LYS A 17 31.93 -12.40 -11.23
CA LYS A 17 31.99 -11.53 -12.42
C LYS A 17 30.64 -11.02 -12.92
N VAL A 18 29.53 -11.64 -12.51
CA VAL A 18 28.19 -11.25 -12.99
C VAL A 18 27.59 -10.29 -11.97
N LEU A 19 27.32 -9.05 -12.41
CA LEU A 19 26.56 -8.09 -11.61
C LEU A 19 25.08 -8.48 -11.69
N ASP A 20 24.53 -8.92 -10.57
CA ASP A 20 23.10 -9.16 -10.39
C ASP A 20 22.33 -7.87 -10.03
N ASN A 21 21.04 -8.07 -9.80
CA ASN A 21 20.05 -7.05 -9.53
C ASN A 21 19.93 -6.64 -8.05
N GLU A 22 20.54 -7.31 -7.08
CA GLU A 22 20.26 -7.08 -5.64
C GLU A 22 20.52 -5.63 -5.19
N ARG A 23 21.59 -5.01 -5.71
CA ARG A 23 21.89 -3.60 -5.40
C ARG A 23 20.90 -2.64 -6.05
N LEU A 24 20.35 -3.03 -7.20
CA LEU A 24 19.32 -2.24 -7.89
C LEU A 24 17.97 -2.44 -7.21
N GLU A 25 17.60 -3.65 -6.82
CA GLU A 25 16.43 -3.96 -6.00
C GLU A 25 16.41 -3.07 -4.74
N PHE A 26 17.50 -3.09 -3.96
CA PHE A 26 17.61 -2.26 -2.75
C PHE A 26 17.31 -0.77 -3.01
N LEU A 27 17.84 -0.21 -4.10
CA LEU A 27 17.59 1.18 -4.48
C LEU A 27 16.14 1.37 -4.97
N GLY A 28 15.65 0.40 -5.76
CA GLY A 28 14.35 0.39 -6.40
C GLY A 28 13.20 0.40 -5.41
N ASP A 29 13.30 -0.40 -4.35
CA ASP A 29 12.39 -0.39 -3.20
C ASP A 29 12.22 1.02 -2.62
N ARG A 30 13.32 1.77 -2.43
CA ARG A 30 13.28 3.15 -1.89
C ARG A 30 12.72 4.17 -2.88
N VAL A 31 13.01 3.99 -4.17
CA VAL A 31 12.42 4.82 -5.24
C VAL A 31 10.91 4.60 -5.30
N LEU A 32 10.48 3.33 -5.26
CA LEU A 32 9.07 2.94 -5.19
C LEU A 32 8.39 3.53 -3.95
N ALA A 33 9.00 3.35 -2.78
CA ALA A 33 8.50 3.87 -1.51
C ALA A 33 8.25 5.37 -1.57
N LEU A 34 9.22 6.16 -2.03
CA LEU A 34 9.03 7.61 -2.10
C LEU A 34 7.91 8.00 -3.07
N ALA A 35 7.88 7.40 -4.26
CA ALA A 35 6.86 7.72 -5.27
C ALA A 35 5.44 7.35 -4.82
N ILE A 36 5.27 6.22 -4.12
CA ILE A 36 3.98 5.78 -3.59
C ILE A 36 3.55 6.64 -2.40
N ALA A 37 4.48 7.03 -1.52
CA ALA A 37 4.18 7.94 -0.42
C ALA A 37 3.69 9.31 -0.94
N GLU A 38 4.38 9.90 -1.93
CA GLU A 38 3.94 11.13 -2.59
C GLU A 38 2.54 10.97 -3.23
N LEU A 39 2.31 9.88 -3.95
CA LEU A 39 1.03 9.62 -4.61
C LEU A 39 -0.12 9.52 -3.60
N LEU A 40 0.08 8.88 -2.45
CA LEU A 40 -0.94 8.74 -1.42
C LEU A 40 -1.24 10.07 -0.74
N ILE A 41 -0.22 10.87 -0.42
CA ILE A 41 -0.40 12.21 0.16
C ILE A 41 -1.17 13.12 -0.79
N GLU A 42 -0.87 13.10 -2.09
CA GLU A 42 -1.58 13.88 -3.09
C GLU A 42 -3.04 13.44 -3.27
N ARG A 43 -3.29 12.12 -3.24
CA ARG A 43 -4.61 11.54 -3.50
C ARG A 43 -5.55 11.61 -2.30
N ASP A 44 -5.01 11.44 -1.10
CA ASP A 44 -5.78 11.31 0.14
C ASP A 44 -5.37 12.42 1.15
N PRO A 45 -5.61 13.71 0.84
CA PRO A 45 -5.10 14.83 1.64
C PRO A 45 -5.68 14.92 3.06
N LEU A 46 -6.74 14.17 3.36
CA LEU A 46 -7.39 14.10 4.67
C LEU A 46 -7.06 12.83 5.44
N ALA A 47 -6.28 11.90 4.85
CA ALA A 47 -5.91 10.67 5.53
C ALA A 47 -4.91 10.96 6.66
N ASN A 48 -5.11 10.31 7.80
CA ASN A 48 -4.10 10.33 8.87
C ASN A 48 -2.91 9.41 8.52
N GLU A 49 -1.82 9.53 9.28
CA GLU A 49 -0.60 8.74 9.07
C GLU A 49 -0.86 7.23 9.09
N GLY A 50 -1.72 6.74 9.99
CA GLY A 50 -2.04 5.32 10.09
C GLY A 50 -2.81 4.78 8.87
N GLU A 51 -3.70 5.57 8.29
CA GLU A 51 -4.40 5.27 7.05
C GLU A 51 -3.45 5.24 5.86
N LEU A 52 -2.57 6.25 5.75
CA LEU A 52 -1.53 6.32 4.73
C LEU A 52 -0.60 5.11 4.82
N ALA A 53 -0.10 4.78 6.01
CA ALA A 53 0.79 3.64 6.25
C ALA A 53 0.16 2.30 5.84
N ARG A 54 -1.14 2.08 6.17
CA ARG A 54 -1.85 0.85 5.75
C ARG A 54 -1.96 0.73 4.23
N ARG A 55 -2.27 1.83 3.54
CA ARG A 55 -2.37 1.87 2.07
C ARG A 55 -1.00 1.68 1.43
N PHE A 56 -0.01 2.39 1.94
CA PHE A 56 1.38 2.32 1.52
C PHE A 56 1.89 0.89 1.55
N ASN A 57 1.80 0.22 2.71
CA ASN A 57 2.26 -1.15 2.89
C ASN A 57 1.58 -2.13 1.92
N ARG A 58 0.31 -1.90 1.59
CA ARG A 58 -0.41 -2.73 0.61
C ARG A 58 0.10 -2.50 -0.82
N LEU A 59 0.53 -1.29 -1.16
CA LEU A 59 0.99 -0.95 -2.50
C LEU A 59 2.43 -1.36 -2.76
N VAL A 60 3.31 -1.30 -1.76
CA VAL A 60 4.76 -1.59 -1.94
C VAL A 60 5.15 -3.02 -1.57
N ARG A 61 4.22 -3.86 -1.11
CA ARG A 61 4.53 -5.26 -0.79
C ARG A 61 4.92 -6.06 -2.03
N ARG A 62 5.67 -7.14 -1.78
CA ARG A 62 6.14 -8.10 -2.79
C ARG A 62 5.07 -8.53 -3.79
N GLU A 63 3.87 -8.86 -3.34
CA GLU A 63 2.81 -9.34 -4.23
C GLU A 63 2.37 -8.26 -5.24
N SER A 64 2.44 -6.99 -4.83
CA SER A 64 2.13 -5.85 -5.70
C SER A 64 3.24 -5.64 -6.74
N CYS A 65 4.50 -5.69 -6.32
CA CYS A 65 5.66 -5.63 -7.23
C CYS A 65 5.68 -6.82 -8.21
N ALA A 66 5.43 -8.04 -7.73
CA ALA A 66 5.36 -9.25 -8.54
C ALA A 66 4.24 -9.19 -9.57
N ARG A 67 3.06 -8.69 -9.18
CA ARG A 67 1.96 -8.46 -10.10
C ARG A 67 2.36 -7.50 -11.22
N VAL A 68 2.96 -6.35 -10.89
CA VAL A 68 3.45 -5.40 -11.91
C VAL A 68 4.50 -6.07 -12.80
N GLY A 69 5.40 -6.87 -12.22
CA GLY A 69 6.39 -7.64 -12.98
C GLY A 69 5.76 -8.62 -13.98
N ARG A 70 4.63 -9.26 -13.62
CA ARG A 70 3.85 -10.11 -14.53
C ARG A 70 3.15 -9.31 -15.62
N ASP A 71 2.51 -8.21 -15.24
CA ASP A 71 1.80 -7.33 -16.17
C ASP A 71 2.77 -6.74 -17.23
N LEU A 72 4.04 -6.55 -16.86
CA LEU A 72 5.13 -6.15 -17.76
C LEU A 72 5.81 -7.30 -18.52
N GLY A 73 5.46 -8.56 -18.24
CA GLY A 73 6.06 -9.74 -18.87
C GLY A 73 7.52 -9.99 -18.46
N LEU A 74 7.98 -9.48 -17.31
CA LEU A 74 9.38 -9.55 -16.87
C LEU A 74 9.90 -10.99 -16.78
N GLY A 75 9.03 -11.94 -16.44
CA GLY A 75 9.38 -13.36 -16.35
C GLY A 75 10.12 -13.90 -17.58
N THR A 76 9.72 -13.44 -18.78
CA THR A 76 10.35 -13.83 -20.05
C THR A 76 11.71 -13.19 -20.29
N ALA A 77 11.92 -11.98 -19.76
CA ALA A 77 13.14 -11.20 -19.93
C ALA A 77 14.22 -11.52 -18.87
N LEU A 78 13.84 -12.20 -17.79
CA LEU A 78 14.75 -12.60 -16.71
C LEU A 78 15.92 -13.46 -17.21
N VAL A 79 17.11 -13.14 -16.70
CA VAL A 79 18.35 -13.90 -16.89
C VAL A 79 18.60 -14.72 -15.62
N LEU A 80 18.29 -16.01 -15.68
CA LEU A 80 18.36 -16.96 -14.56
C LEU A 80 19.36 -18.08 -14.83
N SER A 81 19.91 -18.71 -13.79
CA SER A 81 20.62 -19.98 -13.97
C SER A 81 19.69 -21.04 -14.57
N VAL A 82 20.26 -22.08 -15.19
CA VAL A 82 19.46 -23.17 -15.77
C VAL A 82 18.58 -23.81 -14.70
N SER A 83 19.17 -24.17 -13.56
CA SER A 83 18.45 -24.74 -12.43
C SER A 83 17.34 -23.83 -11.88
N GLU A 84 17.58 -22.52 -11.79
CA GLU A 84 16.55 -21.59 -11.30
C GLU A 84 15.39 -21.47 -12.30
N ALA A 85 15.70 -21.39 -13.60
CA ALA A 85 14.70 -21.37 -14.65
C ALA A 85 13.85 -22.66 -14.66
N ASP A 86 14.49 -23.82 -14.59
CA ASP A 86 13.84 -25.13 -14.60
C ASP A 86 12.95 -25.34 -13.36
N SER A 87 13.29 -24.70 -12.23
CA SER A 87 12.47 -24.71 -11.01
C SER A 87 11.25 -23.77 -11.05
N GLY A 88 10.96 -23.16 -12.22
CA GLY A 88 9.86 -22.21 -12.38
C GLY A 88 10.18 -20.79 -11.89
N GLY A 89 11.47 -20.44 -11.75
CA GLY A 89 11.90 -19.13 -11.23
C GLY A 89 11.31 -17.92 -11.96
N ARG A 90 10.94 -18.06 -13.24
CA ARG A 90 10.30 -17.01 -14.04
C ARG A 90 8.93 -16.56 -13.52
N GLU A 91 8.25 -17.42 -12.76
CA GLU A 91 6.89 -17.17 -12.24
C GLU A 91 6.87 -16.86 -10.73
N LYS A 92 8.00 -17.03 -10.03
CA LYS A 92 8.11 -16.83 -8.58
C LYS A 92 7.92 -15.35 -8.23
N ASP A 93 7.02 -15.07 -7.30
CA ASP A 93 6.73 -13.70 -6.84
C ASP A 93 7.96 -12.97 -6.30
N THR A 94 8.85 -13.66 -5.60
CA THR A 94 10.10 -13.07 -5.10
C THR A 94 10.95 -12.53 -6.25
N ILE A 95 11.28 -13.38 -7.23
CA ILE A 95 12.15 -13.00 -8.34
C ILE A 95 11.51 -11.91 -9.21
N LEU A 96 10.20 -11.98 -9.45
CA LEU A 96 9.48 -10.97 -10.22
C LEU A 96 9.41 -9.63 -9.49
N ALA A 97 9.21 -9.63 -8.17
CA ALA A 97 9.22 -8.42 -7.36
C ALA A 97 10.62 -7.76 -7.37
N ASP A 98 11.67 -8.55 -7.11
CA ASP A 98 13.04 -8.05 -7.04
C ASP A 98 13.48 -7.46 -8.40
N ALA A 99 13.10 -8.11 -9.51
CA ALA A 99 13.36 -7.60 -10.84
C ALA A 99 12.54 -6.35 -11.18
N CYS A 100 11.30 -6.25 -10.69
CA CYS A 100 10.47 -5.05 -10.84
C CYS A 100 11.11 -3.85 -10.13
N GLU A 101 11.52 -4.02 -8.88
CA GLU A 101 12.21 -2.98 -8.11
C GLU A 101 13.55 -2.59 -8.77
N ALA A 102 14.34 -3.58 -9.18
CA ALA A 102 15.58 -3.32 -9.88
C ALA A 102 15.38 -2.57 -11.22
N LEU A 103 14.28 -2.83 -11.93
CA LEU A 103 13.90 -2.08 -13.13
C LEU A 103 13.57 -0.63 -12.80
N LEU A 104 12.83 -0.38 -11.71
CA LEU A 104 12.54 0.99 -11.26
C LEU A 104 13.82 1.75 -10.88
N ALA A 105 14.79 1.08 -10.25
CA ALA A 105 16.10 1.65 -10.00
C ALA A 105 16.87 1.97 -11.28
N ALA A 106 16.79 1.10 -12.30
CA ALA A 106 17.42 1.38 -13.59
C ALA A 106 16.83 2.63 -14.25
N VAL A 107 15.50 2.79 -14.25
CA VAL A 107 14.83 4.02 -14.74
C VAL A 107 15.26 5.24 -13.93
N PHE A 108 15.29 5.14 -12.60
CA PHE A 108 15.75 6.23 -11.74
C PHE A 108 17.19 6.66 -12.02
N LEU A 109 18.11 5.71 -12.19
CA LEU A 109 19.52 6.01 -12.45
C LEU A 109 19.75 6.58 -13.85
N GLU A 110 18.95 6.19 -14.84
CA GLU A 110 19.11 6.65 -16.23
C GLU A 110 18.36 7.96 -16.52
N ALA A 111 17.21 8.20 -15.87
CA ALA A 111 16.31 9.31 -16.19
C ALA A 111 15.92 10.20 -15.00
N GLY A 112 16.40 9.89 -13.79
CA GLY A 112 16.12 10.64 -12.57
C GLY A 112 14.75 10.33 -11.95
N PHE A 113 14.56 10.84 -10.72
CA PHE A 113 13.34 10.58 -9.95
C PHE A 113 12.05 11.07 -10.59
N PRO A 114 11.97 12.26 -11.23
CA PRO A 114 10.71 12.71 -11.84
C PRO A 114 10.15 11.73 -12.88
N VAL A 115 11.03 11.13 -13.71
CA VAL A 115 10.63 10.14 -14.71
C VAL A 115 10.25 8.82 -14.05
N ALA A 116 11.06 8.34 -13.11
CA ALA A 116 10.77 7.11 -12.36
C ALA A 116 9.41 7.20 -11.63
N ARG A 117 9.13 8.34 -11.00
CA ARG A 117 7.86 8.62 -10.31
C ARG A 117 6.67 8.51 -11.25
N GLU A 118 6.74 9.08 -12.44
CA GLU A 118 5.65 9.01 -13.42
C GLU A 118 5.44 7.58 -13.94
N VAL A 119 6.53 6.83 -14.17
CA VAL A 119 6.45 5.41 -14.52
C VAL A 119 5.75 4.62 -13.41
N ILE A 120 6.15 4.82 -12.15
CA ILE A 120 5.54 4.15 -10.99
C ILE A 120 4.06 4.49 -10.88
N ARG A 121 3.67 5.77 -11.01
CA ARG A 121 2.26 6.19 -10.97
C ARG A 121 1.42 5.45 -12.00
N ARG A 122 1.90 5.34 -13.24
CA ARG A 122 1.20 4.61 -14.31
C ARG A 122 1.05 3.13 -14.01
N LEU A 123 2.13 2.48 -13.58
CA LEU A 123 2.14 1.05 -13.28
C LEU A 123 1.28 0.69 -12.06
N TRP A 124 1.23 1.57 -11.05
CA TRP A 124 0.44 1.34 -9.83
C TRP A 124 -1.01 1.86 -9.89
N SER A 125 -1.37 2.70 -10.87
CA SER A 125 -2.73 3.27 -10.99
C SER A 125 -3.86 2.23 -10.84
N PRO A 126 -3.80 1.04 -11.49
CA PRO A 126 -4.88 0.06 -11.37
C PRO A 126 -5.06 -0.51 -9.96
N MET A 127 -4.01 -0.52 -9.13
CA MET A 127 -4.07 -0.95 -7.73
C MET A 127 -4.59 0.17 -6.83
N VAL A 128 -4.14 1.40 -7.08
CA VAL A 128 -4.54 2.59 -6.35
C VAL A 128 -6.02 2.90 -6.56
N GLU A 129 -6.53 2.77 -7.78
CA GLU A 129 -7.95 2.97 -8.11
C GLU A 129 -8.87 1.96 -7.44
N LYS A 130 -8.37 0.76 -7.12
CA LYS A 130 -9.12 -0.28 -6.42
C LYS A 130 -9.06 -0.14 -4.91
N LEU A 131 -8.28 0.79 -4.37
CA LEU A 131 -8.31 1.07 -2.95
C LEU A 131 -9.65 1.75 -2.61
N PRO A 132 -10.36 1.29 -1.58
CA PRO A 132 -11.55 2.00 -1.12
C PRO A 132 -11.15 3.44 -0.77
N ALA A 133 -12.04 4.40 -1.05
CA ALA A 133 -11.89 5.75 -0.55
C ALA A 133 -11.63 5.72 0.97
N VAL A 134 -10.84 6.65 1.50
CA VAL A 134 -10.65 6.75 2.95
C VAL A 134 -12.02 7.03 3.52
N ALA A 135 -12.66 6.02 4.10
CA ALA A 135 -13.64 6.28 5.13
C ALA A 135 -12.80 6.82 6.27
N THR A 136 -12.77 8.14 6.43
CA THR A 136 -12.20 8.79 7.60
C THR A 136 -12.63 7.98 8.80
N ASP A 137 -11.69 7.38 9.53
CA ASP A 137 -11.99 6.74 10.79
C ASP A 137 -12.46 7.83 11.75
N ALA A 138 -13.77 8.10 11.73
CA ALA A 138 -14.40 9.19 12.45
C ALA A 138 -14.16 9.05 13.96
N LYS A 139 -13.97 7.81 14.44
CA LYS A 139 -13.58 7.55 15.82
C LYS A 139 -12.18 8.04 16.12
N SER A 140 -11.20 7.67 15.30
CA SER A 140 -9.81 8.12 15.48
C SER A 140 -9.69 9.63 15.35
N ALA A 141 -10.34 10.22 14.33
CA ALA A 141 -10.36 11.66 14.14
C ALA A 141 -10.99 12.41 15.33
N LEU A 142 -12.12 11.91 15.85
CA LEU A 142 -12.77 12.51 17.02
C LEU A 142 -11.94 12.31 18.31
N GLN A 143 -11.26 11.17 18.44
CA GLN A 143 -10.38 10.89 19.56
C GLN A 143 -9.18 11.84 19.59
N GLU A 144 -8.50 12.00 18.46
CA GLU A 144 -7.37 12.93 18.30
C GLU A 144 -7.82 14.38 18.55
N TRP A 145 -8.99 14.78 18.03
CA TRP A 145 -9.56 16.09 18.32
C TRP A 145 -9.84 16.30 19.80
N ALA A 146 -10.47 15.32 20.47
CA ALA A 146 -10.78 15.42 21.90
C ALA A 146 -9.51 15.53 22.75
N GLN A 147 -8.50 14.72 22.45
CA GLN A 147 -7.19 14.78 23.13
C GLN A 147 -6.48 16.12 22.88
N GLY A 148 -6.48 16.62 21.65
CA GLY A 148 -5.91 17.94 21.31
C GLY A 148 -6.59 19.12 22.01
N GLN A 149 -7.83 18.94 22.47
CA GLN A 149 -8.57 19.91 23.26
C GLN A 149 -8.45 19.68 24.78
N GLY A 150 -7.68 18.68 25.22
CA GLY A 150 -7.56 18.29 26.64
C GLY A 150 -8.86 17.70 27.22
N LEU A 151 -9.75 17.19 26.37
CA LEU A 151 -11.01 16.58 26.78
C LEU A 151 -10.83 15.09 27.10
N ALA A 152 -11.79 14.54 27.84
CA ALA A 152 -11.90 13.09 28.02
C ALA A 152 -12.12 12.38 26.66
N LEU A 153 -11.70 11.12 26.59
CA LEU A 153 -11.87 10.31 25.37
C LEU A 153 -13.35 10.14 25.02
N PRO A 154 -13.72 10.11 23.73
CA PRO A 154 -15.10 9.88 23.33
C PRO A 154 -15.61 8.49 23.74
N GLU A 155 -16.75 8.45 24.41
CA GLU A 155 -17.46 7.22 24.77
C GLU A 155 -18.58 6.94 23.77
N TYR A 156 -18.66 5.70 23.28
CA TYR A 156 -19.71 5.26 22.36
C TYR A 156 -20.70 4.35 23.08
N VAL A 157 -21.98 4.68 23.00
CA VAL A 157 -23.07 3.92 23.62
C VAL A 157 -24.08 3.53 22.55
N GLU A 158 -24.42 2.23 22.47
CA GLU A 158 -25.57 1.80 21.67
C GLU A 158 -26.85 2.25 22.37
N VAL A 159 -27.60 3.13 21.72
CA VAL A 159 -28.85 3.69 22.28
C VAL A 159 -30.09 3.05 21.68
N GLU A 160 -29.98 2.45 20.50
CA GLU A 160 -31.11 1.78 19.85
C GLU A 160 -30.64 0.66 18.91
N ARG A 161 -31.45 -0.39 18.82
CA ARG A 161 -31.36 -1.42 17.80
C ARG A 161 -32.77 -1.72 17.31
N HIS A 162 -32.99 -1.58 16.00
CA HIS A 162 -34.28 -1.81 15.37
C HIS A 162 -34.12 -2.52 14.02
N GLY A 163 -35.23 -2.90 13.40
CA GLY A 163 -35.25 -3.63 12.13
C GLY A 163 -35.28 -5.16 12.29
N PRO A 164 -35.62 -5.88 11.21
CA PRO A 164 -35.74 -7.33 11.24
C PRO A 164 -34.38 -8.02 11.40
N ASP A 165 -34.36 -9.27 11.87
CA ASP A 165 -33.12 -10.00 12.17
C ASP A 165 -32.15 -10.10 10.98
N HIS A 166 -32.68 -10.10 9.76
CA HIS A 166 -31.90 -10.14 8.51
C HIS A 166 -31.45 -8.75 8.00
N ALA A 167 -31.90 -7.66 8.63
CA ALA A 167 -31.51 -6.29 8.29
C ALA A 167 -31.56 -5.36 9.53
N PRO A 168 -30.76 -5.63 10.57
CA PRO A 168 -30.73 -4.81 11.78
C PRO A 168 -30.12 -3.43 11.50
N ARG A 169 -30.63 -2.42 12.18
CA ARG A 169 -30.10 -1.06 12.27
C ARG A 169 -29.75 -0.75 13.71
N PHE A 170 -28.57 -0.17 13.89
CA PHE A 170 -27.99 0.19 15.18
C PHE A 170 -27.84 1.71 15.21
N THR A 171 -28.19 2.31 16.33
CA THR A 171 -27.95 3.73 16.63
C THR A 171 -26.93 3.80 17.76
N SER A 172 -25.81 4.47 17.49
CA SER A 172 -24.76 4.72 18.47
C SER A 172 -24.67 6.21 18.77
N GLU A 173 -24.60 6.55 20.04
CA GLU A 173 -24.40 7.91 20.53
C GLU A 173 -22.95 8.06 21.00
N VAL A 174 -22.27 9.10 20.53
CA VAL A 174 -20.94 9.49 21.03
C VAL A 174 -21.07 10.59 22.07
N ARG A 175 -20.36 10.44 23.19
CA ARG A 175 -20.36 11.36 24.33
C ARG A 175 -18.94 11.80 24.62
N ILE A 176 -18.75 13.10 24.78
CA ILE A 176 -17.51 13.70 25.27
C ILE A 176 -17.90 14.60 26.44
N ALA A 177 -17.20 14.47 27.57
CA ALA A 177 -17.48 15.28 28.76
C ALA A 177 -17.47 16.78 28.42
N GLY A 178 -18.56 17.48 28.77
CA GLY A 178 -18.71 18.91 28.48
C GLY A 178 -19.14 19.26 27.04
N ARG A 179 -19.46 18.28 26.19
CA ARG A 179 -20.01 18.50 24.84
C ARG A 179 -21.40 17.90 24.69
N LYS A 180 -22.17 18.40 23.72
CA LYS A 180 -23.44 17.79 23.35
C LYS A 180 -23.16 16.44 22.67
N PRO A 181 -23.91 15.38 22.99
CA PRO A 181 -23.76 14.09 22.33
C PRO A 181 -24.20 14.17 20.86
N ALA A 182 -23.62 13.32 20.03
CA ALA A 182 -23.96 13.17 18.62
C ALA A 182 -24.30 11.70 18.31
N ARG A 183 -25.05 11.42 17.24
CA ARG A 183 -25.65 10.09 17.00
C ARG A 183 -25.44 9.66 15.55
N GLY A 184 -25.02 8.41 15.39
CA GLY A 184 -24.84 7.77 14.11
C GLY A 184 -25.60 6.46 13.98
N GLU A 185 -26.08 6.18 12.77
CA GLU A 185 -26.80 4.95 12.44
C GLU A 185 -26.02 4.07 11.46
N GLY A 186 -26.10 2.74 11.64
CA GLY A 186 -25.42 1.78 10.79
C GLY A 186 -26.03 0.38 10.79
N ALA A 187 -25.70 -0.41 9.78
CA ALA A 187 -26.15 -1.80 9.64
C ALA A 187 -25.49 -2.76 10.66
N ASN A 188 -24.49 -2.28 11.39
CA ASN A 188 -23.86 -2.95 12.52
C ASN A 188 -23.33 -1.87 13.48
N LYS A 189 -22.99 -2.27 14.71
CA LYS A 189 -22.47 -1.36 15.75
C LYS A 189 -21.29 -0.51 15.24
N ARG A 190 -20.30 -1.15 14.61
CA ARG A 190 -19.10 -0.46 14.10
C ARG A 190 -19.45 0.61 13.06
N ALA A 191 -20.42 0.36 12.19
CA ALA A 191 -20.86 1.33 11.18
C ALA A 191 -21.62 2.51 11.80
N ALA A 192 -22.42 2.26 12.85
CA ALA A 192 -23.17 3.31 13.56
C ALA A 192 -22.22 4.28 14.27
N GLU A 193 -21.17 3.75 14.89
CA GLU A 193 -20.18 4.55 15.60
C GLU A 193 -19.22 5.35 14.68
N GLN A 194 -19.24 5.09 13.36
CA GLN A 194 -18.42 5.78 12.35
C GLN A 194 -19.15 6.95 11.68
N ARG A 195 -20.43 7.18 12.02
CA ARG A 195 -21.26 8.26 11.46
C ARG A 195 -21.93 9.15 12.53
N PRO A 196 -21.23 9.56 13.61
CA PRO A 196 -21.84 10.34 14.68
C PRO A 196 -22.22 11.77 14.28
#